data_AF-A0A2G9HTW1-F1
#
_entry.id   AF-A0A2G9HTW1-F1
#
_cell.length_a   1.000
_cell.length_b   1.000
_cell.length_c   1.000
_cell.angle_alpha   90.00
_cell.angle_beta   90.00
_cell.angle_gamma   90.00
#
_symmetry.space_group_name_H-M   'P 1'
#
loop_
_entity.id
_entity.type
_entity.pdbx_description
1 polymer ?
#
loop_
_entity_poly.entity_id
_entity_poly.type
_entity_poly.pdbx_seq_one_letter_code
_entity_poly.pdbx_strand_id
1 'polypeptide(L)'
;MVDEAIARNHSTTKEAVEVGDSAEAYRIILTHFSQRYPKIPVFDESHMHKTCVAFDMMSVNLADIHVLPKVLPYLKLLFRDEMIVDESEDVNLVTETA
;
A
#
# COMPACT_ATOMS: atom_id res chain seq x y z
N MET A 1 -12.18 8.16 -1.16
CA MET A 1 -10.92 7.75 -0.50
C MET A 1 -10.35 8.84 0.41
N VAL A 2 -10.04 10.05 -0.08
CA VAL A 2 -9.48 11.12 0.79
C VAL A 2 -10.44 11.55 1.89
N ASP A 3 -11.72 11.81 1.57
CA ASP A 3 -12.71 12.25 2.56
C ASP A 3 -12.99 11.18 3.64
N GLU A 4 -12.92 9.90 3.27
CA GLU A 4 -13.06 8.78 4.21
C GLU A 4 -11.86 8.69 5.16
N ALA A 5 -10.64 8.90 4.63
CA ALA A 5 -9.43 8.93 5.43
C ALA A 5 -9.48 10.07 6.46
N ILE A 6 -9.91 11.27 6.04
CA ILE A 6 -10.12 12.42 6.93
C ILE A 6 -11.18 12.08 7.99
N ALA A 7 -12.34 11.56 7.60
CA ALA A 7 -13.41 11.23 8.55
C ALA A 7 -12.99 10.20 9.60
N ARG A 8 -12.05 9.30 9.26
CA ARG A 8 -11.53 8.27 10.16
C ARG A 8 -10.17 8.61 10.79
N ASN A 9 -9.65 9.83 10.58
CA ASN A 9 -8.33 10.26 11.03
C ASN A 9 -7.20 9.28 10.63
N HIS A 10 -7.25 8.79 9.38
CA HIS A 10 -6.22 7.95 8.78
C HIS A 10 -5.45 8.74 7.72
N SER A 11 -4.21 8.33 7.46
CA SER A 11 -3.45 8.80 6.29
C SER A 11 -3.83 8.00 5.05
N THR A 12 -3.85 8.67 3.90
CA THR A 12 -3.75 8.00 2.60
C THR A 12 -2.34 7.44 2.41
N THR A 13 -2.17 6.47 1.49
CA THR A 13 -0.86 5.92 1.12
C THR A 13 0.12 7.02 0.70
N LYS A 14 -0.37 7.99 -0.09
CA LYS A 14 0.44 9.11 -0.58
C LYS A 14 0.95 9.98 0.57
N GLU A 15 0.07 10.39 1.47
CA GLU A 15 0.45 11.21 2.63
C GLU A 15 1.47 10.49 3.52
N ALA A 16 1.28 9.18 3.76
CA ALA A 16 2.22 8.40 4.57
C ALA A 16 3.62 8.34 3.92
N VAL A 17 3.69 8.18 2.59
CA VAL A 17 4.96 8.21 1.85
C VAL A 17 5.60 9.59 1.87
N GLU A 18 4.83 10.65 1.64
CA GLU A 18 5.33 12.04 1.64
C GLU A 18 5.87 12.46 3.02
N VAL A 19 5.21 12.04 4.10
CA VAL A 19 5.70 12.28 5.47
C VAL A 19 7.01 11.54 5.71
N GLY A 20 7.10 10.26 5.32
CA GLY A 20 8.34 9.49 5.46
C GLY A 20 9.49 10.05 4.61
N ASP A 21 9.19 10.56 3.41
CA ASP A 21 10.17 11.20 2.54
C ASP A 21 10.67 12.52 3.13
N SER A 22 9.76 13.38 3.58
CA SER A 22 10.07 14.66 4.23
C SER A 22 10.87 14.50 5.53
N ALA A 23 10.71 13.36 6.21
CA ALA A 23 11.49 13.01 7.39
C ALA A 23 12.89 12.45 7.08
N GLU A 24 13.28 12.41 5.79
CA GLU A 24 14.52 11.80 5.31
C GLU A 24 14.69 10.34 5.78
N ALA A 25 13.58 9.60 5.90
CA ALA A 25 13.63 8.22 6.32
C ALA A 25 14.45 7.37 5.33
N TYR A 26 15.40 6.60 5.86
CA TYR A 26 16.20 5.68 5.04
C TYR A 26 15.32 4.67 4.29
N ARG A 27 14.29 4.12 4.96
CA ARG A 27 13.30 3.20 4.39
C ARG A 27 11.93 3.47 5.00
N ILE A 28 10.89 3.26 4.20
CA ILE A 28 9.49 3.46 4.57
C ILE A 28 8.78 2.10 4.45
N ILE A 29 8.22 1.60 5.56
CA ILE A 29 7.40 0.39 5.58
C ILE A 29 5.98 0.80 5.92
N LEU A 30 5.06 0.66 4.96
CA LEU A 30 3.65 0.98 5.15
C LEU A 30 2.90 -0.21 5.76
N THR A 31 2.06 0.06 6.74
CA THR A 31 1.27 -0.94 7.48
C THR A 31 -0.09 -0.37 7.86
N HIS A 32 -0.91 -1.16 8.57
CA HIS A 32 -2.23 -0.77 9.08
C HIS A 32 -3.18 -0.31 7.95
N PHE A 33 -3.33 -1.16 6.93
CA PHE A 33 -4.22 -0.89 5.82
C PHE A 33 -5.68 -1.25 6.17
N SER A 34 -6.61 -0.33 5.95
CA SER A 34 -8.04 -0.56 6.15
C SER A 34 -8.68 -1.22 4.93
N GLN A 35 -8.29 -2.46 4.64
CA GLN A 35 -8.78 -3.24 3.50
C GLN A 35 -9.32 -4.59 3.98
N ARG A 36 -10.36 -5.10 3.31
CA ARG A 36 -10.96 -6.40 3.64
C ARG A 36 -10.29 -7.58 2.93
N TYR A 37 -9.61 -7.31 1.82
CA TYR A 37 -8.87 -8.29 1.02
C TYR A 37 -7.42 -7.83 0.81
N PRO A 38 -6.47 -8.76 0.58
CA PRO A 38 -5.07 -8.42 0.35
C PRO A 38 -4.89 -7.67 -0.98
N LYS A 39 -4.85 -6.34 -0.94
CA LYS A 39 -4.48 -5.53 -2.12
C LYS A 39 -3.10 -4.95 -1.90
N ILE A 40 -2.23 -5.10 -2.91
CA ILE A 40 -1.04 -4.26 -3.00
C ILE A 40 -1.52 -2.84 -3.28
N PRO A 41 -1.24 -1.86 -2.41
CA PRO A 41 -1.64 -0.48 -2.66
C PRO A 41 -1.11 -0.01 -4.01
N VAL A 42 -1.91 0.79 -4.72
CA VAL A 42 -1.41 1.45 -5.92
C VAL A 42 -0.43 2.53 -5.48
N PHE A 43 0.83 2.34 -5.86
CA PHE A 43 1.90 3.28 -5.59
C PHE A 43 2.07 4.22 -6.77
N ASP A 44 2.11 5.51 -6.49
CA ASP A 44 2.79 6.46 -7.37
C ASP A 44 4.27 6.05 -7.45
N GLU A 45 4.89 6.19 -8.63
CA GLU A 45 6.28 5.77 -8.85
C GLU A 45 7.27 6.59 -8.00
N SER A 46 6.81 7.75 -7.51
CA SER A 46 7.57 8.60 -6.60
C SER A 46 7.97 7.85 -5.32
N HIS A 47 9.26 7.92 -4.97
CA HIS A 47 9.84 7.34 -3.75
C HIS A 47 9.75 5.81 -3.59
N MET A 48 9.32 5.07 -4.62
CA MET A 48 9.26 3.60 -4.58
C MET A 48 10.62 2.93 -4.34
N HIS A 49 11.73 3.60 -4.63
CA HIS A 49 13.08 3.08 -4.40
C HIS A 49 13.43 2.85 -2.92
N LYS A 50 12.63 3.42 -1.99
CA LYS A 50 12.82 3.25 -0.53
C LYS A 50 11.56 2.84 0.24
N THR A 51 10.44 2.60 -0.46
CA THR A 51 9.14 2.27 0.15
C THR A 51 8.77 0.80 -0.07
N CYS A 52 8.17 0.17 0.93
CA CYS A 52 7.58 -1.17 0.82
C CYS A 52 6.30 -1.32 1.66
N VAL A 53 5.65 -2.47 1.52
CA VAL A 53 4.38 -2.84 2.17
C VAL A 53 4.64 -3.95 3.18
N ALA A 54 4.08 -3.81 4.38
CA ALA A 54 4.07 -4.87 5.38
C ALA A 54 2.95 -5.87 5.11
N PHE A 55 3.22 -7.14 5.45
CA PHE A 55 2.24 -8.21 5.50
C PHE A 55 2.19 -8.80 6.90
N ASP A 56 1.07 -9.44 7.23
CA ASP A 56 0.95 -10.18 8.48
C ASP A 56 2.05 -11.25 8.57
N MET A 57 2.66 -11.36 9.75
CA MET A 57 3.81 -12.23 10.02
C MET A 57 5.09 -11.90 9.23
N MET A 58 5.17 -10.75 8.55
CA MET A 58 6.41 -10.30 7.92
C MET A 58 7.47 -10.02 9.00
N SER A 59 8.63 -10.67 8.85
CA SER A 59 9.82 -10.42 9.66
C SER A 59 10.96 -9.97 8.76
N VAL A 60 11.67 -8.92 9.17
CA VAL A 60 12.74 -8.30 8.39
C VAL A 60 13.96 -8.17 9.27
N ASN A 61 15.10 -8.69 8.80
CA ASN A 61 16.38 -8.35 9.39
C ASN A 61 16.77 -6.93 8.95
N LEU A 62 17.10 -6.06 9.90
CA LEU A 62 17.47 -4.68 9.61
C LEU A 62 18.68 -4.58 8.67
N ALA A 63 19.60 -5.55 8.70
CA ALA A 63 20.72 -5.62 7.75
C ALA A 63 20.24 -5.74 6.28
N ASP A 64 19.09 -6.39 6.07
CA ASP A 64 18.54 -6.70 4.75
C ASP A 64 17.42 -5.74 4.32
N ILE A 65 17.09 -4.73 5.14
CA ILE A 65 15.99 -3.78 4.87
C ILE A 65 16.17 -3.01 3.54
N HIS A 66 17.42 -2.93 3.07
CA HIS A 66 17.77 -2.30 1.81
C HIS A 66 17.22 -3.05 0.58
N VAL A 67 16.87 -4.33 0.73
CA VAL A 67 16.34 -5.20 -0.32
C VAL A 67 14.82 -5.02 -0.49
N LEU A 68 14.09 -4.65 0.56
CA LEU A 68 12.62 -4.62 0.56
C LEU A 68 11.98 -3.86 -0.62
N PRO A 69 12.46 -2.67 -1.04
CA PRO A 69 11.86 -1.97 -2.18
C PRO A 69 11.95 -2.76 -3.49
N LYS A 70 12.97 -3.61 -3.63
CA LYS A 70 13.17 -4.47 -4.81
C LYS A 70 12.17 -5.63 -4.87
N VAL A 71 11.55 -5.99 -3.75
CA VAL A 71 10.58 -7.10 -3.67
C VAL A 71 9.20 -6.67 -4.17
N LEU A 72 8.86 -5.39 -4.05
CA LEU A 72 7.54 -4.85 -4.35
C LEU A 72 7.03 -5.15 -5.78
N PRO A 73 7.85 -5.08 -6.86
CA PRO A 73 7.41 -5.48 -8.20
C PRO A 73 6.99 -6.94 -8.30
N TYR A 74 7.65 -7.84 -7.57
CA TYR A 74 7.32 -9.27 -7.58
C TYR A 74 6.02 -9.55 -6.81
N LEU A 75 5.77 -8.80 -5.74
CA LEU A 75 4.49 -8.89 -5.01
C LEU A 75 3.32 -8.41 -5.87
N LYS A 76 3.48 -7.32 -6.63
CA LYS A 76 2.48 -6.87 -7.60
C LYS A 76 2.16 -7.94 -8.64
N LEU A 77 3.16 -8.69 -9.08
CA LEU A 77 2.96 -9.81 -10.01
C LEU A 77 2.26 -11.00 -9.35
N LEU A 78 2.67 -11.36 -8.13
CA LEU A 78 2.13 -12.51 -7.40
C LEU A 78 0.63 -12.34 -7.09
N PHE A 79 0.21 -11.14 -6.72
CA PHE A 79 -1.18 -10.83 -6.33
C PHE A 79 -2.01 -10.21 -7.47
N ARG A 80 -1.55 -10.31 -8.72
CA ARG A 80 -2.21 -9.66 -9.87
C ARG A 80 -3.67 -10.05 -10.00
N ASP A 81 -4.00 -11.32 -9.80
CA ASP A 81 -5.36 -11.83 -10.02
C ASP A 81 -6.30 -11.44 -8.86
N GLU A 82 -5.79 -11.39 -7.62
CA GLU A 82 -6.53 -10.90 -6.46
C GLU A 82 -6.87 -9.41 -6.58
N MET A 83 -6.00 -8.62 -7.24
CA MET A 83 -6.25 -7.21 -7.52
C MET A 83 -7.37 -6.98 -8.56
N ILE A 84 -7.61 -7.93 -9.47
CA ILE A 84 -8.65 -7.83 -10.52
C ILE A 84 -10.05 -8.13 -9.95
N VAL A 85 -10.14 -9.09 -9.02
CA VAL A 85 -11.43 -9.49 -8.42
C VAL A 85 -12.02 -8.32 -7.61
N ASP A 86 -11.19 -7.60 -6.87
CA ASP A 86 -11.58 -6.45 -6.04
C ASP A 86 -12.09 -5.24 -6.87
N GLU A 87 -11.45 -4.90 -8.00
CA GLU A 87 -11.95 -3.84 -8.89
C GLU A 87 -13.36 -4.14 -9.42
N SER A 88 -13.69 -5.41 -9.65
CA SER A 88 -15.02 -5.81 -10.12
C SER A 88 -16.10 -5.76 -9.02
N GLU A 89 -15.72 -5.96 -7.75
CA GLU A 89 -16.63 -5.83 -6.60
C GLU A 89 -16.88 -4.36 -6.23
N ASP A 90 -15.84 -3.51 -6.30
CA ASP A 90 -15.97 -2.07 -6.10
C ASP A 90 -16.87 -1.43 -7.18
N VAL A 91 -16.82 -1.89 -8.44
CA VAL A 91 -17.72 -1.40 -9.51
C VAL A 91 -19.19 -1.80 -9.25
N ASN A 92 -19.45 -3.00 -8.73
CA ASN A 92 -20.81 -3.47 -8.45
C ASN A 92 -21.47 -2.70 -7.29
N LEU A 93 -20.71 -2.29 -6.28
CA LEU A 93 -21.21 -1.47 -5.15
C LEU A 93 -21.63 -0.05 -5.58
N VAL A 94 -21.00 0.51 -6.61
CA VAL A 94 -21.36 1.83 -7.16
C VAL A 94 -22.60 1.75 -8.05
N THR A 95 -22.86 0.61 -8.72
CA THR A 95 -24.03 0.44 -9.58
C THR A 95 -25.32 0.08 -8.83
N GLU A 96 -25.23 -0.48 -7.62
CA GLU A 96 -26.42 -0.83 -6.79
C GLU A 96 -26.96 0.34 -5.96
N THR A 97 -26.31 1.51 -5.99
CA THR A 97 -26.74 2.73 -5.27
C THR A 97 -27.22 3.87 -6.18
N ALA A 98 -27.48 3.59 -7.46
CA ALA A 98 -28.04 4.54 -8.44
C ALA A 98 -29.53 4.30 -8.71
#